data_AF-A0AA40EHD0-F1
#
_entry.id   AF-A0AA40EHD0-F1
#
_cell.length_a   1.000
_cell.length_b   1.000
_cell.length_c   1.000
_cell.angle_alpha   90.00
_cell.angle_beta   90.00
_cell.angle_gamma   90.00
#
_symmetry.space_group_name_H-M   'P 1'
#
loop_
_entity.id
_entity.type
_entity.pdbx_description
1 polymer ?
#
loop_
_entity_poly.entity_id
_entity_poly.type
_entity_poly.pdbx_seq_one_letter_code
_entity_poly.pdbx_strand_id
1 'polypeptide(L)'
;MKIRTETTATSARDYLEKFDDGAGPDRRFKTSSVPHAAVAISSGNADSGVFGMAFGGVRFLPFEGAGTISSWTLELPSGFRQFDYSSISDVALHVRYTSREGGGRLKEAATGAVADYIKRVEELVSTDGSGSGLWAFFDIKAEFGIEWQAFTHPGSGKTERALRLKGFNDHLPIYTKGKPASVLVTQDVCIATDGKLRPGDISLEQGSNSLDFESYSLGGQGGDGDMTWAVSHRQCSIGEWKVTVKDVVEPVGKMWIVLRYVMK
;
A
#
# COMPACT_ATOMS: atom_id res chain seq x y z
N MET A 1 23.78 2.07 2.09
CA MET A 1 22.64 2.57 1.29
C MET A 1 23.15 3.00 -0.09
N LYS A 2 22.45 2.75 -1.18
CA LYS A 2 23.01 2.84 -2.54
C LYS A 2 22.55 4.09 -3.30
N ILE A 3 23.47 4.69 -4.06
CA ILE A 3 23.23 5.87 -4.89
C ILE A 3 23.78 5.65 -6.30
N ARG A 4 23.12 6.20 -7.30
CA ARG A 4 23.67 6.33 -8.65
C ARG A 4 24.73 7.44 -8.68
N THR A 5 25.96 7.12 -9.04
CA THR A 5 27.06 8.09 -9.11
C THR A 5 27.46 8.49 -10.52
N GLU A 6 27.13 7.67 -11.53
CA GLU A 6 27.42 7.98 -12.93
C GLU A 6 26.14 8.36 -13.69
N THR A 7 26.25 9.37 -14.56
CA THR A 7 25.13 9.86 -15.38
C THR A 7 24.97 9.09 -16.70
N THR A 8 25.79 8.04 -16.90
CA THR A 8 25.79 7.19 -18.09
C THR A 8 24.54 6.30 -18.13
N ALA A 9 23.57 6.67 -18.95
CA ALA A 9 22.47 5.81 -19.38
C ALA A 9 22.18 6.10 -20.86
N THR A 10 22.21 5.06 -21.67
CA THR A 10 21.94 5.19 -23.12
C THR A 10 20.46 5.03 -23.47
N SER A 11 19.66 4.46 -22.56
CA SER A 11 18.22 4.23 -22.73
C SER A 11 17.53 4.00 -21.38
N ALA A 12 16.20 3.91 -21.40
CA ALA A 12 15.38 3.51 -20.26
C ALA A 12 15.79 2.17 -19.63
N ARG A 13 16.06 1.16 -20.46
CA ARG A 13 16.51 -0.17 -20.02
C ARG A 13 17.87 -0.12 -19.34
N ASP A 14 18.69 0.83 -19.76
CA ASP A 14 20.00 1.11 -19.20
C ASP A 14 19.93 2.17 -18.09
N TYR A 15 18.77 2.45 -17.50
CA TYR A 15 18.70 3.34 -16.34
C TYR A 15 18.87 2.57 -15.02
N LEU A 16 18.20 1.43 -14.87
CA LEU A 16 18.17 0.64 -13.64
C LEU A 16 19.52 -0.03 -13.37
N GLU A 17 19.75 -0.35 -12.09
CA GLU A 17 20.91 -1.13 -11.66
C GLU A 17 20.84 -2.54 -12.24
N LYS A 18 21.98 -3.04 -12.72
CA LYS A 18 22.13 -4.43 -13.19
C LYS A 18 22.77 -5.27 -12.09
N PHE A 19 22.13 -6.38 -11.74
CA PHE A 19 22.59 -7.27 -10.66
C PHE A 19 23.31 -8.53 -11.16
N ASP A 20 23.16 -8.89 -12.44
CA ASP A 20 23.60 -10.18 -12.96
C ASP A 20 23.89 -10.13 -14.47
N ASP A 21 24.93 -9.40 -14.86
CA ASP A 21 25.38 -9.33 -16.27
C ASP A 21 26.75 -10.00 -16.48
N GLY A 22 27.27 -10.73 -15.49
CA GLY A 22 28.59 -11.36 -15.53
C GLY A 22 29.76 -10.37 -15.54
N ALA A 23 29.52 -9.05 -15.49
CA ALA A 23 30.55 -8.01 -15.53
C ALA A 23 30.96 -7.48 -14.14
N GLY A 24 30.44 -8.09 -13.07
CA GLY A 24 30.64 -7.65 -11.69
C GLY A 24 29.64 -6.56 -11.26
N PRO A 25 29.89 -5.85 -10.15
CA PRO A 25 28.97 -4.83 -9.66
C PRO A 25 28.83 -3.65 -10.61
N ASP A 26 27.60 -3.21 -10.87
CA ASP A 26 27.28 -2.09 -11.75
C ASP A 26 27.93 -0.78 -11.26
N ARG A 27 28.97 -0.35 -11.98
CA ARG A 27 29.82 0.81 -11.61
C ARG A 27 29.06 2.13 -11.53
N ARG A 28 27.88 2.21 -12.16
CA ARG A 28 27.04 3.40 -12.15
C ARG A 28 26.41 3.62 -10.78
N PHE A 29 26.38 2.60 -9.94
CA PHE A 29 25.84 2.63 -8.59
C PHE A 29 26.95 2.35 -7.57
N LYS A 30 26.89 3.05 -6.44
CA LYS A 30 27.81 2.85 -5.32
C LYS A 30 27.05 2.74 -4.02
N THR A 31 27.49 1.82 -3.17
CA THR A 31 27.04 1.75 -1.78
C THR A 31 27.74 2.85 -0.99
N SER A 32 26.95 3.82 -0.53
CA SER A 32 27.38 4.85 0.41
C SER A 32 27.38 4.28 1.83
N SER A 33 28.51 4.46 2.53
CA SER A 33 28.62 4.29 3.97
C SER A 33 28.47 5.67 4.61
N VAL A 34 27.43 5.82 5.44
CA VAL A 34 27.16 7.08 6.14
C VAL A 34 27.57 6.96 7.61
N PRO A 35 28.04 8.05 8.25
CA PRO A 35 28.50 8.01 9.64
C PRO A 35 27.43 7.55 10.64
N HIS A 36 26.16 7.84 10.34
CA HIS A 36 25.02 7.57 11.21
C HIS A 36 23.94 6.85 10.41
N ALA A 37 23.85 5.53 10.57
CA ALA A 37 22.90 4.66 9.85
C ALA A 37 21.79 4.10 10.76
N ALA A 38 21.58 4.70 11.93
CA ALA A 38 20.53 4.34 12.87
C ALA A 38 20.11 5.57 13.68
N VAL A 39 18.85 5.58 14.12
CA VAL A 39 18.27 6.59 15.02
C VAL A 39 17.40 5.91 16.07
N ALA A 40 17.32 6.51 17.25
CA ALA A 40 16.31 6.15 18.24
C ALA A 40 15.11 7.11 18.11
N ILE A 41 13.91 6.55 18.14
CA ILE A 41 12.63 7.25 18.08
C ILE A 41 12.03 7.22 19.48
N SER A 42 11.40 8.31 19.92
CA SER A 42 10.96 8.47 21.31
C SER A 42 9.54 9.00 21.48
N SER A 43 9.14 10.02 20.72
CA SER A 43 7.82 10.65 20.82
C SER A 43 6.78 9.99 19.90
N GLY A 44 7.23 9.30 18.86
CA GLY A 44 6.35 8.73 17.83
C GLY A 44 5.72 9.78 16.90
N ASN A 45 6.13 11.05 17.01
CA ASN A 45 5.60 12.13 16.19
C ASN A 45 6.72 12.85 15.43
N ALA A 46 6.89 12.50 14.15
CA ALA A 46 7.87 13.11 13.24
C ALA A 46 9.29 13.25 13.82
N ASP A 47 9.71 12.24 14.60
CA ASP A 47 11.01 12.21 15.24
C ASP A 47 12.15 12.12 14.22
N SER A 48 13.19 12.91 14.45
CA SER A 48 14.37 12.95 13.59
C SER A 48 15.57 12.16 14.11
N GLY A 49 15.47 11.61 15.32
CA GLY A 49 16.57 10.95 16.00
C GLY A 49 17.64 11.88 16.58
N VAL A 50 17.45 13.20 16.50
CA VAL A 50 18.35 14.21 17.09
C VAL A 50 17.56 15.27 17.86
N PHE A 51 18.18 15.83 18.89
CA PHE A 51 17.65 17.00 19.59
C PHE A 51 17.91 18.26 18.75
N GLY A 52 16.85 18.99 18.40
CA GLY A 52 16.96 20.26 17.66
C GLY A 52 17.52 20.10 16.26
N MET A 53 16.70 19.61 15.31
CA MET A 53 17.09 19.49 13.90
C MET A 53 17.51 20.84 13.33
N ALA A 54 18.78 20.98 12.96
CA ALA A 54 19.33 22.18 12.36
C ALA A 54 19.99 21.87 11.01
N PHE A 55 19.45 22.42 9.93
CA PHE A 55 20.05 22.34 8.60
C PHE A 55 21.25 23.30 8.53
N GLY A 56 22.39 22.83 8.01
CA GLY A 56 23.62 23.64 7.89
C GLY A 56 24.52 23.64 9.12
N GLY A 57 24.29 22.74 10.09
CA GLY A 57 25.22 22.52 11.20
C GLY A 57 26.54 21.88 10.74
N VAL A 58 27.53 21.86 11.64
CA VAL A 58 28.87 21.28 11.38
C VAL A 58 28.90 19.74 11.41
N ARG A 59 27.79 19.10 11.81
CA ARG A 59 27.67 17.65 11.91
C ARG A 59 26.63 17.14 10.93
N PHE A 60 26.90 15.98 10.34
CA PHE A 60 25.94 15.27 9.51
C PHE A 60 24.72 14.86 10.33
N LEU A 61 23.53 15.05 9.77
CA LEU A 61 22.30 14.47 10.28
C LEU A 61 22.30 12.94 10.06
N PRO A 62 21.48 12.20 10.82
CA PRO A 62 21.29 10.77 10.56
C PRO A 62 20.88 10.53 9.11
N PHE A 63 21.50 9.53 8.49
CA PHE A 63 21.31 9.17 7.07
C PHE A 63 21.65 10.27 6.06
N GLU A 64 22.27 11.38 6.47
CA GLU A 64 22.71 12.41 5.54
C GLU A 64 23.76 11.85 4.57
N GLY A 65 23.59 12.13 3.27
CA GLY A 65 24.44 11.58 2.21
C GLY A 65 24.20 10.10 1.91
N ALA A 66 23.21 9.47 2.57
CA ALA A 66 22.79 8.13 2.20
C ALA A 66 22.06 8.15 0.85
N GLY A 67 22.26 7.10 0.07
CA GLY A 67 21.54 6.92 -1.18
C GLY A 67 20.10 6.43 -0.97
N THR A 68 19.17 6.87 -1.80
CA THR A 68 17.74 6.52 -1.71
C THR A 68 17.45 5.07 -2.09
N ILE A 69 18.33 4.39 -2.82
CA ILE A 69 18.22 2.96 -3.15
C ILE A 69 18.66 2.18 -1.90
N SER A 70 17.72 1.94 -1.00
CA SER A 70 18.01 1.54 0.38
C SER A 70 16.94 0.61 0.95
N SER A 71 17.35 -0.19 1.93
CA SER A 71 16.46 -1.00 2.76
C SER A 71 16.47 -0.41 4.16
N TRP A 72 15.28 -0.29 4.76
CA TRP A 72 15.09 0.31 6.07
C TRP A 72 14.50 -0.72 7.03
N THR A 73 14.91 -0.66 8.29
CA THR A 73 14.42 -1.56 9.35
C THR A 73 13.92 -0.69 10.49
N LEU A 74 12.66 -0.91 10.89
CA LEU A 74 12.11 -0.41 12.13
C LEU A 74 12.07 -1.58 13.13
N GLU A 75 12.68 -1.38 14.30
CA GLU A 75 12.67 -2.37 15.38
C GLU A 75 12.00 -1.77 16.61
N LEU A 76 11.07 -2.52 17.19
CA LEU A 76 10.40 -2.17 18.44
C LEU A 76 10.89 -3.09 19.57
N PRO A 77 11.35 -2.54 20.72
CA PRO A 77 11.87 -3.34 21.83
C PRO A 77 10.87 -4.41 22.33
N SER A 78 11.28 -5.67 22.33
CA SER A 78 10.43 -6.79 22.76
C SER A 78 10.44 -7.01 24.28
N GLY A 79 11.59 -6.84 24.92
CA GLY A 79 11.77 -7.06 26.37
C GLY A 79 11.17 -5.94 27.24
N PHE A 80 10.93 -4.76 26.67
CA PHE A 80 10.32 -3.63 27.37
C PHE A 80 9.49 -2.79 26.39
N ARG A 81 8.17 -3.01 26.38
CA ARG A 81 7.24 -2.22 25.56
C ARG A 81 6.81 -0.97 26.35
N GLN A 82 7.19 0.21 25.85
CA GLN A 82 6.82 1.49 26.47
C GLN A 82 5.33 1.81 26.36
N PHE A 83 4.63 1.19 25.40
CA PHE A 83 3.20 1.31 25.17
C PHE A 83 2.66 0.04 24.49
N ASP A 84 1.34 -0.06 24.34
CA ASP A 84 0.70 -1.21 23.68
C ASP A 84 0.91 -1.15 22.16
N TYR A 85 1.75 -2.02 21.62
CA TYR A 85 2.03 -2.07 20.17
C TYR A 85 0.81 -2.47 19.32
N SER A 86 -0.22 -3.07 19.92
CA SER A 86 -1.47 -3.34 19.19
C SER A 86 -2.23 -2.05 18.85
N SER A 87 -1.86 -0.91 19.46
CA SER A 87 -2.43 0.39 19.15
C SER A 87 -1.76 1.10 17.97
N ILE A 88 -0.70 0.54 17.37
CA ILE A 88 -0.04 1.14 16.21
C ILE A 88 -0.90 0.87 14.98
N SER A 89 -1.48 1.93 14.40
CA SER A 89 -2.28 1.83 13.18
C SER A 89 -1.43 1.79 11.90
N ASP A 90 -0.36 2.59 11.87
CA ASP A 90 0.52 2.81 10.71
C ASP A 90 1.90 3.33 11.18
N VAL A 91 2.91 3.22 10.32
CA VAL A 91 4.23 3.83 10.42
C VAL A 91 4.47 4.76 9.22
N ALA A 92 4.45 6.07 9.46
CA ALA A 92 4.81 7.05 8.44
C ALA A 92 6.31 7.36 8.45
N LEU A 93 7.02 7.03 7.36
CA LEU A 93 8.43 7.37 7.15
C LEU A 93 8.59 8.61 6.26
N HIS A 94 9.18 9.68 6.80
CA HIS A 94 9.48 10.89 6.05
C HIS A 94 10.92 10.88 5.52
N VAL A 95 11.10 10.62 4.22
CA VAL A 95 12.41 10.67 3.55
C VAL A 95 12.61 12.02 2.87
N ARG A 96 13.54 12.84 3.37
CA ARG A 96 14.00 14.06 2.71
C ARG A 96 15.26 13.76 1.93
N TYR A 97 15.23 13.99 0.62
CA TYR A 97 16.37 13.73 -0.25
C TYR A 97 16.61 14.90 -1.19
N THR A 98 17.85 15.01 -1.68
CA THR A 98 18.24 15.98 -2.69
C THR A 98 18.77 15.21 -3.89
N SER A 99 18.13 15.39 -5.05
CA SER A 99 18.66 14.85 -6.30
C SER A 99 19.85 15.69 -6.78
N ARG A 100 20.73 15.07 -7.56
CA ARG A 100 21.82 15.76 -8.27
C ARG A 100 21.48 15.83 -9.75
N GLU A 101 21.75 16.98 -10.36
CA GLU A 101 21.52 17.18 -11.80
C GLU A 101 22.36 16.19 -12.61
N GLY A 102 21.70 15.48 -13.52
CA GLY A 102 22.30 14.41 -14.32
C GLY A 102 22.40 14.71 -15.82
N GLY A 103 21.87 15.85 -16.26
CA GLY A 103 21.80 16.24 -17.67
C GLY A 103 20.63 15.60 -18.41
N GLY A 104 20.34 16.14 -19.61
CA GLY A 104 19.18 15.76 -20.42
C GLY A 104 19.10 14.27 -20.76
N ARG A 105 20.24 13.66 -21.12
CA ARG A 105 20.28 12.22 -21.44
C ARG A 105 19.88 11.33 -20.27
N LEU A 106 20.37 11.65 -19.06
CA LEU A 106 20.00 10.88 -17.88
C LEU A 106 18.51 11.09 -17.53
N LYS A 107 18.01 12.33 -17.68
CA LYS A 107 16.59 12.65 -17.50
C LYS A 107 15.71 11.84 -18.44
N GLU A 108 16.05 11.76 -19.73
CA GLU A 108 15.33 10.97 -20.72
C GLU A 108 15.32 9.48 -20.34
N ALA A 109 16.47 8.91 -19.99
CA ALA A 109 16.58 7.53 -19.55
C ALA A 109 15.76 7.25 -18.27
N ALA A 110 15.83 8.13 -17.27
CA ALA A 110 15.07 8.02 -16.03
C ALA A 110 13.56 8.03 -16.29
N THR A 111 13.11 9.00 -17.08
CA THR A 111 11.69 9.17 -17.41
C THR A 111 11.18 7.97 -18.20
N GLY A 112 11.96 7.50 -19.19
CA GLY A 112 11.64 6.30 -19.94
C GLY A 112 11.58 5.05 -19.06
N ALA A 113 12.48 4.91 -18.07
CA ALA A 113 12.46 3.76 -17.17
C ALA A 113 11.21 3.71 -16.29
N VAL A 114 10.74 4.88 -15.82
CA VAL A 114 9.47 5.01 -15.09
C VAL A 114 8.28 4.70 -16.01
N ALA A 115 8.28 5.22 -17.24
CA ALA A 115 7.24 4.93 -18.22
C ALA A 115 7.18 3.43 -18.57
N ASP A 116 8.33 2.78 -18.80
CA ASP A 116 8.44 1.35 -19.05
C ASP A 116 7.98 0.52 -17.84
N TYR A 117 8.23 0.99 -16.61
CA TYR A 117 7.70 0.35 -15.41
C TYR A 117 6.17 0.44 -15.38
N ILE A 118 5.59 1.63 -15.55
CA ILE A 118 4.13 1.83 -15.56
C ILE A 118 3.49 0.99 -16.66
N LYS A 119 4.06 1.00 -17.87
CA LYS A 119 3.58 0.19 -19.00
C LYS A 119 3.59 -1.31 -18.69
N ARG A 120 4.66 -1.83 -18.08
CA ARG A 120 4.72 -3.24 -17.66
C ARG A 120 3.66 -3.57 -16.61
N VAL A 121 3.41 -2.67 -15.67
CA VAL A 121 2.34 -2.81 -14.68
C VAL A 121 0.97 -2.84 -15.37
N GLU A 122 0.74 -2.01 -16.39
CA GLU A 122 -0.49 -2.02 -17.21
C GLU A 122 -0.59 -3.27 -18.13
N GLU A 123 0.51 -3.82 -18.63
CA GLU A 123 0.56 -5.02 -19.47
C GLU A 123 0.39 -6.33 -18.68
N LEU A 124 0.90 -6.39 -17.43
CA LEU A 124 0.64 -7.50 -16.48
C LEU A 124 -0.85 -7.66 -16.14
N VAL A 125 -1.67 -6.74 -16.63
CA VAL A 125 -3.02 -6.43 -16.22
C VAL A 125 -4.01 -6.61 -17.39
N SER A 126 -3.51 -6.78 -18.63
CA SER A 126 -4.32 -6.87 -19.85
C SER A 126 -4.45 -8.28 -20.44
N THR A 127 -3.85 -9.31 -19.84
CA THR A 127 -4.00 -10.71 -20.31
C THR A 127 -5.24 -11.37 -19.72
N ASP A 128 -6.17 -11.66 -20.61
CA ASP A 128 -7.43 -12.37 -20.42
C ASP A 128 -7.21 -13.84 -19.99
N GLY A 129 -7.65 -14.15 -18.77
CA GLY A 129 -7.93 -15.53 -18.35
C GLY A 129 -6.85 -16.27 -17.54
N SER A 130 -5.68 -15.67 -17.27
CA SER A 130 -4.60 -16.33 -16.52
C SER A 130 -4.56 -16.03 -15.01
N GLY A 131 -5.55 -15.32 -14.47
CA GLY A 131 -5.52 -14.85 -13.06
C GLY A 131 -4.55 -13.68 -12.83
N SER A 132 -4.07 -13.05 -13.91
CA SER A 132 -3.23 -11.85 -13.86
C SER A 132 -4.01 -10.63 -13.36
N GLY A 133 -3.31 -9.66 -12.77
CA GLY A 133 -3.90 -8.50 -12.11
C GLY A 133 -3.04 -8.01 -10.94
N LEU A 134 -3.28 -6.78 -10.53
CA LEU A 134 -2.61 -6.17 -9.37
C LEU A 134 -3.41 -6.48 -8.11
N TRP A 135 -2.68 -6.69 -7.02
CA TRP A 135 -3.28 -6.96 -5.72
C TRP A 135 -3.15 -5.74 -4.82
N ALA A 136 -4.22 -5.44 -4.09
CA ALA A 136 -4.22 -4.46 -3.02
C ALA A 136 -4.94 -5.04 -1.80
N PHE A 137 -4.42 -4.73 -0.62
CA PHE A 137 -4.96 -5.16 0.66
C PHE A 137 -5.26 -3.90 1.49
N PHE A 138 -6.42 -3.87 2.13
CA PHE A 138 -6.88 -2.74 2.92
C PHE A 138 -7.35 -3.20 4.30
N ASP A 139 -6.83 -2.57 5.36
CA ASP A 139 -7.40 -2.67 6.70
C ASP A 139 -8.41 -1.54 6.87
N ILE A 140 -9.70 -1.90 6.89
CA ILE A 140 -10.78 -0.91 6.87
C ILE A 140 -10.78 -0.06 8.14
N LYS A 141 -10.42 -0.64 9.28
CA LYS A 141 -10.38 0.11 10.54
C LYS A 141 -9.23 1.11 10.55
N ALA A 142 -8.07 0.74 10.00
CA ALA A 142 -6.89 1.61 9.96
C ALA A 142 -7.03 2.70 8.88
N GLU A 143 -7.51 2.35 7.69
CA GLU A 143 -7.53 3.25 6.54
C GLU A 143 -8.81 4.09 6.43
N PHE A 144 -9.94 3.59 6.92
CA PHE A 144 -11.26 4.22 6.83
C PHE A 144 -11.90 4.35 8.21
N GLY A 145 -11.17 4.89 9.18
CA GLY A 145 -11.58 4.94 10.59
C GLY A 145 -12.92 5.64 10.85
N ILE A 146 -13.26 6.68 10.08
CA ILE A 146 -14.54 7.40 10.21
C ILE A 146 -15.68 6.53 9.70
N GLU A 147 -15.52 5.95 8.51
CA GLU A 147 -16.48 5.04 7.88
C GLU A 147 -16.69 3.78 8.75
N TRP A 148 -15.60 3.27 9.33
CA TRP A 148 -15.61 2.13 10.25
C TRP A 148 -16.39 2.41 11.53
N GLN A 149 -16.21 3.60 12.12
CA GLN A 149 -16.98 4.01 13.30
C GLN A 149 -18.48 4.00 12.98
N ALA A 150 -18.87 4.56 11.83
CA ALA A 150 -20.27 4.60 11.41
C ALA A 150 -20.84 3.20 11.11
N PHE A 151 -20.02 2.32 10.53
CA PHE A 151 -20.38 0.93 10.24
C PHE A 151 -20.64 0.11 11.52
N THR A 152 -19.78 0.26 12.54
CA THR A 152 -19.87 -0.48 13.80
C THR A 152 -20.91 0.07 14.79
N HIS A 153 -21.39 1.30 14.56
CA HIS A 153 -22.42 1.95 15.37
C HIS A 153 -23.64 2.35 14.52
N PRO A 154 -24.38 1.38 13.96
CA PRO A 154 -25.56 1.68 13.17
C PRO A 154 -26.60 2.44 14.02
N GLY A 155 -27.32 3.37 13.39
CA GLY A 155 -28.36 4.12 14.07
C GLY A 155 -29.49 3.23 14.61
N SER A 156 -30.18 3.70 15.65
CA SER A 156 -31.31 2.98 16.27
C SER A 156 -32.37 2.59 15.24
N GLY A 157 -32.87 1.35 15.33
CA GLY A 157 -33.90 0.79 14.46
C GLY A 157 -33.44 0.37 13.06
N LYS A 158 -32.14 0.43 12.75
CA LYS A 158 -31.59 -0.14 11.51
C LYS A 158 -31.45 -1.64 11.62
N THR A 159 -31.66 -2.32 10.49
CA THR A 159 -31.46 -3.78 10.34
C THR A 159 -30.19 -4.10 9.54
N GLU A 160 -29.52 -3.09 9.00
CA GLU A 160 -28.33 -3.23 8.16
C GLU A 160 -27.27 -2.20 8.56
N ARG A 161 -25.99 -2.60 8.44
CA ARG A 161 -24.81 -1.73 8.55
C ARG A 161 -24.35 -1.32 7.16
N ALA A 162 -23.85 -0.09 7.01
CA ALA A 162 -23.33 0.41 5.75
C ALA A 162 -21.94 1.03 5.93
N LEU A 163 -20.95 0.46 5.26
CA LEU A 163 -19.59 0.98 5.17
C LEU A 163 -19.45 1.74 3.85
N ARG A 164 -19.27 3.06 3.93
CA ARG A 164 -19.26 3.96 2.77
C ARG A 164 -17.85 4.42 2.45
N LEU A 165 -17.10 3.60 1.71
CA LEU A 165 -15.72 3.86 1.32
C LEU A 165 -15.66 4.99 0.28
N LYS A 166 -15.32 6.19 0.73
CA LYS A 166 -15.16 7.37 -0.14
C LYS A 166 -13.74 7.45 -0.66
N GLY A 167 -13.58 7.78 -1.95
CA GLY A 167 -12.25 7.92 -2.56
C GLY A 167 -11.40 6.66 -2.44
N PHE A 168 -11.98 5.46 -2.53
CA PHE A 168 -11.24 4.22 -2.30
C PHE A 168 -10.06 4.05 -3.27
N ASN A 169 -10.19 4.56 -4.49
CA ASN A 169 -9.10 4.64 -5.48
C ASN A 169 -7.91 5.51 -5.02
N ASP A 170 -8.13 6.48 -4.13
CA ASP A 170 -7.09 7.36 -3.61
C ASP A 170 -6.17 6.65 -2.60
N HIS A 171 -6.50 5.43 -2.21
CA HIS A 171 -5.66 4.57 -1.38
C HIS A 171 -4.80 3.58 -2.19
N LEU A 172 -5.02 3.48 -3.52
CA LEU A 172 -4.20 2.62 -4.37
C LEU A 172 -2.77 3.16 -4.58
N PRO A 173 -1.80 2.33 -5.02
CA PRO A 173 -0.40 2.75 -5.18
C PRO A 173 -0.17 3.89 -6.18
N ILE A 174 1.02 4.51 -6.13
CA ILE A 174 1.37 5.72 -6.89
C ILE A 174 1.14 5.61 -8.41
N TYR A 175 1.31 4.42 -8.99
CA TYR A 175 1.14 4.20 -10.43
C TYR A 175 -0.33 4.26 -10.89
N THR A 176 -1.30 4.23 -9.98
CA THR A 176 -2.73 4.47 -10.30
C THR A 176 -3.11 5.94 -10.22
N LYS A 177 -2.25 6.80 -9.65
CA LYS A 177 -2.58 8.21 -9.43
C LYS A 177 -2.65 8.99 -10.74
N GLY A 178 -3.62 9.90 -10.81
CA GLY A 178 -3.92 10.67 -12.01
C GLY A 178 -4.73 9.90 -13.08
N LYS A 179 -5.02 8.62 -12.85
CA LYS A 179 -5.94 7.85 -13.68
C LYS A 179 -7.38 8.03 -13.15
N PRO A 180 -8.40 8.13 -14.02
CA PRO A 180 -9.78 8.19 -13.57
C PRO A 180 -10.22 6.87 -12.92
N ALA A 181 -11.08 6.93 -11.90
CA ALA A 181 -11.61 5.75 -11.21
C ALA A 181 -12.22 4.70 -12.17
N SER A 182 -12.80 5.15 -13.28
CA SER A 182 -13.42 4.27 -14.30
C SER A 182 -12.46 3.31 -14.99
N VAL A 183 -11.16 3.62 -15.03
CA VAL A 183 -10.15 2.74 -15.64
C VAL A 183 -9.63 1.71 -14.65
N LEU A 184 -9.89 1.88 -13.35
CA LEU A 184 -9.47 0.95 -12.30
C LEU A 184 -10.59 -0.04 -12.07
N VAL A 185 -10.47 -1.26 -12.60
CA VAL A 185 -11.57 -2.23 -12.62
C VAL A 185 -11.19 -3.46 -11.79
N THR A 186 -12.02 -3.84 -10.83
CA THR A 186 -11.83 -5.07 -10.06
C THR A 186 -11.99 -6.30 -10.96
N GLN A 187 -11.24 -7.34 -10.63
CA GLN A 187 -11.44 -8.70 -11.13
C GLN A 187 -11.99 -9.57 -9.99
N ASP A 188 -11.42 -9.40 -8.80
CA ASP A 188 -11.91 -10.03 -7.57
C ASP A 188 -12.02 -9.00 -6.46
N VAL A 189 -13.06 -9.13 -5.65
CA VAL A 189 -13.23 -8.43 -4.38
C VAL A 189 -13.43 -9.49 -3.31
N CYS A 190 -12.54 -9.49 -2.32
CA CYS A 190 -12.61 -10.36 -1.16
C CYS A 190 -12.74 -9.52 0.10
N ILE A 191 -13.72 -9.85 0.95
CA ILE A 191 -13.92 -9.23 2.26
C ILE A 191 -13.68 -10.30 3.32
N ALA A 192 -12.73 -10.07 4.22
CA ALA A 192 -12.46 -10.92 5.36
C ALA A 192 -12.89 -10.20 6.63
N THR A 193 -13.65 -10.86 7.51
CA THR A 193 -14.18 -10.28 8.75
C THR A 193 -14.25 -11.33 9.86
N ASP A 194 -14.13 -10.89 11.12
CA ASP A 194 -14.31 -11.74 12.30
C ASP A 194 -15.79 -11.95 12.67
N GLY A 195 -16.71 -11.21 12.04
CA GLY A 195 -18.15 -11.46 12.15
C GLY A 195 -18.59 -12.67 11.32
N LYS A 196 -19.54 -13.43 11.84
CA LYS A 196 -20.10 -14.63 11.20
C LYS A 196 -21.13 -14.28 10.13
N LEU A 197 -20.66 -13.92 8.94
CA LEU A 197 -21.53 -13.58 7.81
C LEU A 197 -21.97 -14.83 7.03
N ARG A 198 -23.19 -14.82 6.51
CA ARG A 198 -23.76 -15.86 5.65
C ARG A 198 -23.91 -15.38 4.20
N PRO A 199 -24.06 -16.31 3.24
CA PRO A 199 -24.42 -15.96 1.88
C PRO A 199 -25.65 -15.05 1.81
N GLY A 200 -25.49 -13.88 1.20
CA GLY A 200 -26.54 -12.87 1.04
C GLY A 200 -26.58 -11.79 2.12
N ASP A 201 -25.79 -11.94 3.19
CA ASP A 201 -25.68 -10.94 4.25
C ASP A 201 -24.89 -9.72 3.79
N ILE A 202 -23.93 -9.88 2.87
CA ILE A 202 -23.08 -8.79 2.40
C ILE A 202 -23.28 -8.50 0.91
N SER A 203 -23.34 -7.22 0.56
CA SER A 203 -23.36 -6.73 -0.81
C SER A 203 -22.49 -5.48 -0.95
N LEU A 204 -22.06 -5.20 -2.18
CA LEU A 204 -21.26 -4.02 -2.51
C LEU A 204 -21.92 -3.24 -3.65
N GLU A 205 -22.24 -1.98 -3.40
CA GLU A 205 -22.80 -1.05 -4.38
C GLU A 205 -21.70 -0.11 -4.89
N GLN A 206 -21.68 0.11 -6.20
CA GLN A 206 -20.81 1.06 -6.89
C GLN A 206 -21.64 1.82 -7.93
N GLY A 207 -22.04 3.05 -7.60
CA GLY A 207 -23.00 3.79 -8.43
C GLY A 207 -24.32 3.02 -8.58
N SER A 208 -24.70 2.68 -9.82
CA SER A 208 -25.88 1.83 -10.11
C SER A 208 -25.57 0.33 -10.14
N ASN A 209 -24.32 -0.07 -9.99
CA ASN A 209 -23.91 -1.47 -10.01
C ASN A 209 -24.01 -2.08 -8.60
N SER A 210 -24.48 -3.32 -8.50
CA SER A 210 -24.46 -4.11 -7.27
C SER A 210 -23.65 -5.38 -7.48
N LEU A 211 -22.79 -5.70 -6.52
CA LEU A 211 -21.94 -6.88 -6.47
C LEU A 211 -22.40 -7.74 -5.30
N ASP A 212 -22.74 -8.98 -5.61
CA ASP A 212 -23.08 -10.01 -4.65
C ASP A 212 -21.84 -10.88 -4.46
N PHE A 213 -21.63 -11.32 -3.24
CA PHE A 213 -20.54 -12.25 -2.92
C PHE A 213 -21.05 -13.67 -3.10
N GLU A 214 -20.32 -14.47 -3.87
CA GLU A 214 -20.76 -15.76 -4.40
C GLU A 214 -20.15 -16.95 -3.63
N SER A 215 -18.97 -16.76 -3.05
CA SER A 215 -18.33 -17.78 -2.22
C SER A 215 -18.05 -17.26 -0.82
N TYR A 216 -18.32 -18.12 0.17
CA TYR A 216 -18.05 -17.87 1.57
C TYR A 216 -17.24 -19.03 2.13
N SER A 217 -16.14 -18.73 2.79
CA SER A 217 -15.39 -19.72 3.57
C SER A 217 -15.25 -19.25 5.01
N LEU A 218 -15.53 -20.18 5.93
CA LEU A 218 -15.13 -20.07 7.33
C LEU A 218 -13.74 -20.71 7.42
N GLY A 219 -12.75 -20.00 7.95
CA GLY A 219 -11.39 -20.50 8.03
C GLY A 219 -11.30 -21.87 8.71
N GLY A 220 -10.82 -22.88 7.99
CA GLY A 220 -10.39 -24.16 8.56
C GLY A 220 -9.04 -24.01 9.28
N GLN A 221 -8.90 -24.71 10.41
CA GLN A 221 -7.81 -24.69 11.39
C GLN A 221 -6.43 -24.25 10.86
N GLY A 222 -6.03 -23.03 11.23
CA GLY A 222 -4.71 -22.49 10.93
C GLY A 222 -4.51 -21.07 11.46
N GLY A 223 -4.39 -20.92 12.78
CA GLY A 223 -3.69 -19.80 13.42
C GLY A 223 -4.48 -18.53 13.74
N ASP A 224 -5.51 -18.14 12.98
CA ASP A 224 -6.18 -16.84 13.16
C ASP A 224 -7.72 -16.93 13.12
N GLY A 225 -8.33 -17.45 14.20
CA GLY A 225 -9.75 -17.26 14.55
C GLY A 225 -10.83 -17.73 13.55
N ASP A 226 -12.09 -17.68 13.99
CA ASP A 226 -13.28 -17.95 13.16
C ASP A 226 -13.48 -16.79 12.13
N MET A 227 -12.60 -16.66 11.15
CA MET A 227 -12.72 -15.63 10.11
C MET A 227 -13.70 -16.06 9.02
N THR A 228 -14.59 -15.15 8.63
CA THR A 228 -15.46 -15.28 7.47
C THR A 228 -14.87 -14.54 6.29
N TRP A 229 -14.78 -15.22 5.14
CA TRP A 229 -14.35 -14.67 3.87
C TRP A 229 -15.55 -14.64 2.94
N ALA A 230 -15.79 -13.53 2.26
CA ALA A 230 -16.79 -13.37 1.21
C ALA A 230 -16.08 -12.92 -0.07
N VAL A 231 -16.27 -13.62 -1.20
CA VAL A 231 -15.59 -13.31 -2.47
C VAL A 231 -16.58 -13.10 -3.61
N SER A 232 -16.35 -12.05 -4.40
CA SER A 232 -17.02 -11.75 -5.66
C SER A 232 -15.99 -11.69 -6.80
N HIS A 233 -16.28 -12.36 -7.90
CA HIS A 233 -15.48 -12.33 -9.14
C HIS A 233 -16.05 -11.35 -10.19
N ARG A 234 -17.02 -10.52 -9.78
CA ARG A 234 -17.67 -9.54 -10.66
C ARG A 234 -16.83 -8.26 -10.76
N GLN A 235 -16.78 -7.71 -11.96
CA GLN A 235 -16.03 -6.48 -12.24
C GLN A 235 -16.83 -5.24 -11.85
N CYS A 236 -16.19 -4.29 -11.18
CA CYS A 236 -16.69 -2.93 -10.98
C CYS A 236 -15.54 -1.92 -10.95
N SER A 237 -15.84 -0.64 -11.16
CA SER A 237 -14.81 0.39 -11.03
C SER A 237 -14.45 0.65 -9.57
N ILE A 238 -13.19 0.92 -9.28
CA ILE A 238 -12.71 1.25 -7.93
C ILE A 238 -12.85 2.76 -7.76
N GLY A 239 -13.71 3.18 -6.83
CA GLY A 239 -14.05 4.58 -6.62
C GLY A 239 -14.80 4.77 -5.31
N GLU A 240 -16.03 5.26 -5.37
CA GLU A 240 -16.91 5.28 -4.20
C GLU A 240 -17.71 3.98 -4.09
N TRP A 241 -17.53 3.27 -2.98
CA TRP A 241 -18.24 2.03 -2.71
C TRP A 241 -19.09 2.13 -1.46
N LYS A 242 -20.21 1.42 -1.46
CA LYS A 242 -21.00 1.16 -0.27
C LYS A 242 -21.10 -0.35 -0.07
N VAL A 243 -20.43 -0.85 0.96
CA VAL A 243 -20.59 -2.23 1.42
C VAL A 243 -21.72 -2.25 2.44
N THR A 244 -22.75 -3.06 2.18
CA THR A 244 -23.90 -3.24 3.07
C THR A 244 -23.82 -4.61 3.71
N VAL A 245 -24.00 -4.69 5.03
CA VAL A 245 -24.14 -5.94 5.78
C VAL A 245 -25.53 -5.97 6.41
N LYS A 246 -26.35 -6.95 6.03
CA LYS A 246 -27.74 -7.15 6.47
C LYS A 246 -27.84 -7.79 7.85
N ASP A 247 -26.96 -7.36 8.74
CA ASP A 247 -26.98 -7.74 10.14
C ASP A 247 -26.40 -6.61 10.99
N VAL A 248 -27.07 -6.32 12.09
CA VAL A 248 -26.66 -5.35 13.11
C VAL A 248 -26.37 -6.02 14.46
N VAL A 249 -26.66 -7.31 14.60
CA VAL A 249 -26.54 -8.06 15.85
C VAL A 249 -25.16 -8.69 15.99
N GLU A 250 -24.65 -9.37 14.96
CA GLU A 250 -23.34 -10.01 15.04
C GLU A 250 -22.22 -8.96 15.22
N PRO A 251 -21.39 -9.08 16.26
CA PRO A 251 -20.24 -8.21 16.43
C PRO A 251 -19.28 -8.35 15.26
N VAL A 252 -18.82 -7.21 14.72
CA VAL A 252 -17.79 -7.17 13.68
C VAL A 252 -16.68 -6.26 14.21
N GLY A 253 -15.59 -6.85 14.66
CA GLY A 253 -14.45 -6.18 15.28
C GLY A 253 -13.32 -5.88 14.30
N LYS A 254 -13.23 -6.63 13.20
CA LYS A 254 -12.19 -6.52 12.18
C LYS A 254 -12.79 -6.72 10.78
N MET A 255 -12.30 -5.96 9.81
CA MET A 255 -12.65 -6.14 8.41
C MET A 255 -11.48 -5.75 7.52
N TRP A 256 -11.17 -6.61 6.56
CA TRP A 256 -10.17 -6.38 5.53
C TRP A 256 -10.79 -6.53 4.15
N ILE A 257 -10.31 -5.73 3.20
CA ILE A 257 -10.67 -5.87 1.79
C ILE A 257 -9.42 -6.22 1.00
N VAL A 258 -9.48 -7.29 0.21
CA VAL A 258 -8.44 -7.70 -0.72
C VAL A 258 -9.00 -7.60 -2.13
N LEU A 259 -8.31 -6.86 -2.99
CA LEU A 259 -8.68 -6.67 -4.38
C LEU A 259 -7.66 -7.33 -5.27
N ARG A 260 -8.15 -8.01 -6.32
CA ARG A 260 -7.40 -8.12 -7.57
C ARG A 260 -8.02 -7.16 -8.57
N TYR A 261 -7.23 -6.30 -9.18
CA TYR A 261 -7.72 -5.27 -10.10
C TYR A 261 -6.83 -5.07 -11.32
N VAL A 262 -7.41 -4.43 -12.33
CA VAL A 262 -6.79 -4.12 -13.61
C VAL A 262 -6.97 -2.64 -13.93
N MET A 263 -6.14 -2.13 -14.84
CA MET A 263 -6.19 -0.79 -15.41
C MET A 263 -6.58 -0.94 -16.88
N LYS A 264 -7.78 -0.49 -17.26
CA LYS A 264 -8.38 -0.62 -18.61
C LYS A 264 -8.61 0.74 -19.25
#